data_AF-A0A0N5BSV0-F1
#
_entry.id   AF-A0A0N5BSV0-F1
#
_cell.length_a   1.000
_cell.length_b   1.000
_cell.length_c   1.000
_cell.angle_alpha   90.00
_cell.angle_beta   90.00
_cell.angle_gamma   90.00
#
_symmetry.space_group_name_H-M   'P 1'
#
loop_
_entity.id
_entity.type
_entity.pdbx_description
1 polymer ?
#
loop_
_entity_poly.entity_id
_entity_poly.type
_entity_poly.pdbx_seq_one_letter_code
_entity_poly.pdbx_strand_id
1 'polypeptide(L)'
;MILWEWRRIYRQKIRSLFSTPKITYQEFARRKLFLGFGLFVVGWTFSGMFLEEKIMFRWDEMIGYKRLFDLKEVKELVKKENEENVAKRCDKEEKGESTLPPAFELDSH
;
A
#
# COMPACT_ATOMS: atom_id res chain seq x y z
N MET A 1 41.96 33.54 -13.21
CA MET A 1 41.02 34.67 -13.35
C MET A 1 39.57 34.19 -13.50
N ILE A 2 39.23 33.40 -14.53
CA ILE A 2 37.85 32.91 -14.81
C ILE A 2 37.18 32.14 -13.64
N LEU A 3 37.91 31.23 -12.97
CA LEU A 3 37.35 30.41 -11.88
C LEU A 3 36.93 31.23 -10.66
N TRP A 4 37.59 32.37 -10.43
CA TRP A 4 37.33 33.25 -9.30
C TRP A 4 36.06 34.09 -9.50
N GLU A 5 35.79 34.48 -10.75
CA GLU A 5 34.54 35.16 -11.14
C GLU A 5 33.34 34.22 -11.03
N TRP A 6 33.49 32.97 -11.48
CA TRP A 6 32.47 31.93 -11.32
C TRP A 6 32.12 31.67 -9.86
N ARG A 7 33.13 31.59 -8.98
CA ARG A 7 32.91 31.39 -7.55
C ARG A 7 32.14 32.56 -6.90
N ARG A 8 32.28 33.79 -7.41
CA ARG A 8 31.51 34.95 -6.94
C ARG A 8 30.06 34.89 -7.42
N ILE A 9 29.84 34.66 -8.71
CA ILE A 9 28.50 34.55 -9.30
C ILE A 9 27.72 33.40 -8.66
N TYR A 10 28.39 32.27 -8.44
CA TYR A 10 27.82 31.10 -7.76
C TYR A 10 27.37 31.45 -6.33
N ARG A 11 28.21 32.11 -5.54
CA ARG A 11 27.85 32.52 -4.17
C ARG A 11 26.75 33.58 -4.12
N GLN A 12 26.72 34.51 -5.06
CA GLN A 12 25.65 35.50 -5.18
C GLN A 12 24.32 34.83 -5.54
N LYS A 13 24.32 33.91 -6.51
CA LYS A 13 23.14 33.12 -6.86
C LYS A 13 22.65 32.25 -5.70
N ILE A 14 23.56 31.59 -4.98
CA ILE A 14 23.22 30.86 -3.77
C ILE A 14 22.54 31.80 -2.78
N ARG A 15 23.12 32.97 -2.50
CA ARG A 15 22.56 33.89 -1.50
C ARG A 15 21.19 34.45 -1.93
N SER A 16 20.94 34.67 -3.22
CA SER A 16 19.61 35.08 -3.70
C SER A 16 18.59 33.95 -3.65
N LEU A 17 19.02 32.70 -3.87
CA LEU A 17 18.17 31.50 -3.73
C LEU A 17 17.80 31.22 -2.26
N PHE A 18 18.74 31.44 -1.33
CA PHE A 18 18.54 31.23 0.10
C PHE A 18 18.05 32.48 0.85
N SER A 19 17.62 33.52 0.13
CA SER A 19 16.81 34.59 0.73
C SER A 19 15.61 33.94 1.40
N THR A 20 15.54 33.97 2.73
CA THR A 20 14.42 33.44 3.48
C THR A 20 13.28 34.46 3.37
N PRO A 21 12.26 34.25 2.52
CA PRO A 21 11.08 35.10 2.57
C PRO A 21 10.50 35.02 3.98
N LYS A 22 10.09 36.16 4.54
CA LYS A 22 9.33 36.22 5.78
C LYS A 22 7.94 35.62 5.51
N ILE A 23 7.86 34.29 5.56
CA ILE A 23 6.62 33.54 5.32
C ILE A 23 5.77 33.64 6.58
N THR A 24 4.53 34.11 6.43
CA THR A 24 3.55 34.07 7.51
C THR A 24 3.12 32.63 7.77
N TYR A 25 2.83 32.28 9.02
CA TYR A 25 2.41 30.94 9.44
C TYR A 25 1.27 30.37 8.57
N GLN A 26 0.30 31.21 8.19
CA GLN A 26 -0.83 30.84 7.35
C GLN A 26 -0.44 30.44 5.91
N GLU A 27 0.61 31.03 5.34
CA GLU A 27 1.11 30.67 4.01
C GLU A 27 1.89 29.35 4.06
N PHE A 28 2.67 29.15 5.12
CA PHE A 28 3.40 27.90 5.32
C PHE A 28 2.45 26.71 5.50
N ALA A 29 1.38 26.89 6.28
CA ALA A 29 0.34 25.88 6.45
C ALA A 29 -0.34 25.54 5.13
N ARG A 30 -0.73 26.56 4.32
CA ARG A 30 -1.33 26.35 3.00
C ARG A 30 -0.39 25.60 2.05
N ARG A 31 0.89 25.97 1.98
CA ARG A 31 1.89 25.28 1.14
C ARG A 31 2.05 23.81 1.55
N LYS A 32 2.16 23.53 2.86
CA LYS A 32 2.22 22.15 3.36
C LYS A 32 0.99 21.33 3.00
N LEU A 33 -0.19 21.95 3.08
CA LEU A 33 -1.44 21.29 2.73
C LEU A 33 -1.50 20.95 1.23
N PHE A 34 -1.11 21.88 0.36
CA PHE A 34 -1.00 21.61 -1.08
C PHE A 34 0.06 20.54 -1.41
N LEU A 35 1.23 20.60 -0.78
CA LEU A 35 2.28 19.58 -0.93
C LEU A 35 1.81 18.20 -0.47
N GLY A 36 1.15 18.13 0.69
CA GLY A 36 0.61 16.89 1.23
C GLY A 36 -0.49 16.31 0.34
N PHE A 37 -1.41 17.15 -0.14
CA PHE A 37 -2.45 16.73 -1.06
C PHE A 37 -1.88 16.24 -2.40
N GLY A 38 -0.90 16.96 -2.96
CA GLY A 38 -0.20 16.52 -4.17
C GLY A 38 0.50 15.16 -3.98
N LEU A 39 1.24 14.98 -2.88
CA LEU A 39 1.85 13.69 -2.55
C LEU A 39 0.82 12.58 -2.37
N PHE A 40 -0.32 12.89 -1.75
CA PHE A 40 -1.39 11.92 -1.56
C PHE A 40 -1.96 11.44 -2.89
N VAL A 41 -2.26 12.35 -3.82
CA VAL A 41 -2.79 11.98 -5.14
C VAL A 41 -1.78 11.14 -5.93
N VAL A 42 -0.50 11.52 -5.89
CA VAL A 42 0.56 10.72 -6.52
C VAL A 42 0.65 9.34 -5.86
N GLY A 43 0.74 9.28 -4.53
CA GLY A 43 0.77 8.02 -3.80
C GLY A 43 -0.45 7.13 -4.09
N TRP A 44 -1.63 7.72 -4.18
CA TRP A 44 -2.87 7.03 -4.54
C TRP A 44 -2.80 6.43 -5.95
N THR A 45 -2.33 7.19 -6.94
CA THR A 45 -2.20 6.68 -8.31
C THR A 45 -1.21 5.54 -8.41
N PHE A 46 -0.05 5.66 -7.74
CA PHE A 46 0.97 4.62 -7.70
C PHE A 46 0.47 3.38 -6.95
N SER A 47 -0.25 3.56 -5.85
CA SER A 47 -0.87 2.46 -5.12
C SER A 47 -1.89 1.72 -5.99
N GLY A 48 -2.72 2.43 -6.75
CA GLY A 48 -3.67 1.83 -7.69
C GLY A 48 -2.97 1.00 -8.77
N MET A 49 -1.94 1.55 -9.41
CA MET A 49 -1.14 0.83 -10.40
C MET A 49 -0.47 -0.40 -9.80
N PHE A 50 0.09 -0.31 -8.59
CA PHE A 50 0.74 -1.44 -7.94
C PHE A 50 -0.25 -2.54 -7.54
N LEU A 51 -1.44 -2.16 -7.06
CA LEU A 51 -2.51 -3.12 -6.78
C LEU A 51 -2.99 -3.80 -8.06
N GLU A 52 -3.22 -3.04 -9.13
CA GLU A 52 -3.61 -3.58 -10.43
C GLU A 52 -2.55 -4.56 -10.94
N GLU A 53 -1.27 -4.18 -10.87
CA GLU A 53 -0.17 -5.05 -11.27
C GLU A 53 -0.09 -6.35 -10.46
N LYS A 54 -0.39 -6.31 -9.17
CA LYS A 54 -0.35 -7.47 -8.28
C LYS A 54 -1.59 -8.36 -8.38
N ILE A 55 -2.75 -7.77 -8.65
CA ILE A 55 -4.03 -8.50 -8.70
C ILE A 55 -4.28 -9.07 -10.09
N MET A 56 -4.04 -8.30 -11.16
CA MET A 56 -4.44 -8.72 -12.51
C MET A 56 -3.43 -9.59 -13.22
N PHE A 57 -2.15 -9.53 -12.87
CA PHE A 57 -1.11 -10.11 -13.70
C PHE A 57 -0.40 -11.27 -13.04
N ARG A 58 -0.46 -12.43 -13.69
CA ARG A 58 0.39 -13.58 -13.40
C ARG A 58 1.59 -13.58 -14.36
N TRP A 59 2.77 -13.93 -13.83
CA TRP A 59 3.93 -14.24 -14.66
C TRP A 59 3.71 -15.63 -15.27
N ASP A 60 3.51 -15.67 -16.58
CA ASP A 60 3.37 -16.92 -17.34
C ASP A 60 4.75 -17.35 -17.85
N GLU A 61 5.33 -18.38 -17.22
CA GLU A 61 6.68 -18.88 -17.51
C GLU A 61 6.84 -19.37 -18.95
N MET A 62 5.74 -19.72 -19.63
CA MET A 62 5.77 -20.26 -20.99
C MET A 62 5.99 -19.20 -22.07
N ILE A 63 5.54 -17.96 -21.82
CA ILE A 63 5.49 -16.90 -22.84
C ILE A 63 6.35 -15.70 -22.42
N GLY A 64 6.69 -15.57 -21.12
CA GLY A 64 7.54 -14.49 -20.62
C GLY A 64 6.86 -13.12 -20.60
N TYR A 65 5.55 -13.05 -20.87
CA TYR A 65 4.75 -11.83 -20.85
C TYR A 65 3.76 -11.83 -19.69
N LYS A 66 3.50 -10.63 -19.15
CA LYS A 66 2.41 -10.38 -18.19
C LYS A 66 1.06 -10.57 -18.89
N ARG A 67 0.29 -11.59 -18.51
CA ARG A 67 -1.06 -11.85 -19.03
C ARG A 67 -2.12 -11.46 -17.97
N LEU A 68 -3.24 -10.89 -18.41
CA LEU A 68 -4.42 -10.66 -17.57
C LEU A 68 -5.12 -11.97 -17.22
N PHE A 69 -5.62 -12.09 -15.99
CA PHE A 69 -6.52 -13.17 -15.58
C PHE A 69 -7.75 -13.28 -16.50
N ASP A 70 -8.05 -14.50 -16.95
CA ASP A 70 -9.33 -14.79 -17.59
C ASP A 70 -10.41 -15.01 -16.51
N LEU A 71 -11.64 -14.55 -16.76
CA LEU A 71 -12.74 -14.57 -15.78
C LEU A 71 -13.11 -15.99 -15.33
N LYS A 72 -12.89 -16.98 -16.20
CA LYS A 72 -13.14 -18.40 -15.90
C LYS A 72 -12.19 -18.94 -14.85
N GLU A 73 -10.91 -18.58 -14.95
CA GLU A 73 -9.86 -19.05 -14.04
C GLU A 73 -10.02 -18.43 -12.64
N VAL A 74 -10.38 -17.15 -12.56
CA VAL A 74 -10.68 -16.48 -11.28
C VAL A 74 -11.84 -17.18 -10.55
N LYS A 75 -12.89 -17.56 -11.30
CA LYS A 75 -14.05 -18.27 -10.74
C LYS A 75 -13.68 -19.65 -10.20
N GLU A 76 -12.74 -20.35 -10.85
CA GLU A 76 -12.25 -21.65 -10.39
C GLU A 76 -11.37 -21.53 -9.14
N LEU A 77 -10.51 -20.51 -9.05
CA LEU A 77 -9.71 -20.24 -7.85
C LEU A 77 -10.59 -19.91 -6.64
N VAL A 78 -11.60 -19.04 -6.82
CA VAL A 78 -12.53 -18.69 -5.73
C VAL A 78 -13.34 -19.90 -5.27
N LYS A 79 -13.75 -20.79 -6.19
CA LYS A 79 -14.43 -22.04 -5.82
C LYS A 79 -13.55 -22.94 -4.95
N LYS A 80 -12.30 -23.16 -5.37
CA LYS A 80 -11.34 -23.96 -4.59
C LYS A 80 -11.08 -23.38 -3.21
N GLU A 81 -10.88 -22.06 -3.13
CA GLU A 81 -10.68 -21.38 -1.83
C GLU A 81 -11.90 -21.50 -0.92
N ASN A 82 -13.12 -21.39 -1.47
CA ASN A 82 -14.34 -21.60 -0.71
C ASN A 82 -14.49 -23.05 -0.24
N GLU A 83 -14.17 -24.03 -1.08
CA GLU A 83 -14.19 -25.45 -0.74
C GLU A 83 -13.18 -25.78 0.36
N GLU A 84 -11.96 -25.24 0.30
CA GLU A 84 -10.95 -25.38 1.36
C GLU A 84 -11.38 -24.73 2.68
N ASN A 85 -12.04 -23.57 2.60
CA ASN A 85 -12.56 -22.89 3.79
C ASN A 85 -13.74 -23.64 4.41
N VAL A 86 -14.59 -24.28 3.61
CA VAL A 86 -15.66 -25.16 4.11
C VAL A 86 -15.06 -26.42 4.74
N ALA A 87 -14.07 -27.05 4.10
CA ALA A 87 -13.36 -28.20 4.66
C ALA A 87 -12.73 -27.88 6.03
N LYS A 88 -12.04 -26.74 6.16
CA LYS A 88 -11.48 -26.27 7.45
C LYS A 88 -12.55 -25.97 8.52
N ARG A 89 -13.78 -25.62 8.13
CA ARG A 89 -14.90 -25.42 9.08
C ARG A 89 -15.46 -26.77 9.52
N CYS A 90 -15.64 -27.72 8.61
CA CYS A 90 -16.06 -29.08 8.93
C CYS A 90 -15.02 -29.80 9.81
N ASP A 91 -13.72 -29.64 9.53
CA ASP A 91 -12.64 -30.19 10.36
C ASP A 91 -12.60 -29.61 11.79
N LYS A 92 -13.09 -28.36 11.97
CA LYS A 92 -13.23 -27.72 13.29
C LYS A 92 -14.46 -28.22 14.05
N GLU A 93 -15.55 -28.49 13.34
CA GLU A 93 -16.77 -29.08 13.90
C GLU A 93 -16.53 -30.55 14.31
N GLU A 94 -15.79 -31.33 13.51
CA GLU A 94 -15.42 -32.72 13.82
C GLU A 94 -14.42 -32.84 14.99
N LYS A 95 -13.55 -31.82 15.19
CA LYS A 95 -12.60 -31.79 16.31
C LYS A 95 -13.19 -31.35 17.65
N GLY A 96 -14.50 -31.06 17.72
CA GLY A 96 -15.18 -30.81 18.99
C GLY A 96 -14.59 -29.66 19.81
N GLU A 97 -14.01 -28.64 19.16
CA GLU A 97 -13.70 -27.37 19.85
C GLU A 97 -15.01 -26.60 20.04
N SER A 98 -15.76 -26.99 21.08
CA SER A 98 -16.91 -26.23 21.56
C SER A 98 -16.43 -24.83 21.95
N THR A 99 -16.91 -23.82 21.23
CA THR A 99 -16.78 -22.39 21.57
C THR A 99 -17.58 -21.99 22.82
N LEU A 100 -18.05 -22.96 23.61
CA LEU A 100 -18.78 -22.75 24.84
C LEU A 100 -17.80 -22.85 26.02
N PRO A 101 -17.83 -21.92 26.99
CA PRO A 101 -17.00 -22.01 28.17
C PRO A 101 -17.31 -23.33 28.90
N PRO A 102 -16.30 -24.00 29.49
CA PRO A 102 -16.50 -25.24 30.21
C PRO A 102 -17.57 -25.02 31.28
N ALA A 103 -18.62 -25.83 31.25
CA ALA A 103 -19.68 -25.77 32.24
C ALA A 103 -19.07 -25.94 33.64
N PHE A 104 -19.45 -25.06 34.55
CA PHE A 104 -19.03 -25.11 35.94
C PHE A 104 -19.57 -26.40 36.56
N GLU A 105 -18.69 -27.38 36.76
CA GLU A 105 -19.02 -28.60 37.49
C GLU A 105 -19.24 -28.22 38.95
N LEU A 106 -20.50 -28.20 39.38
CA LEU A 106 -20.87 -28.10 40.79
C LEU A 106 -20.65 -29.47 41.43
N ASP A 107 -19.58 -29.55 42.23
CA ASP A 107 -19.26 -30.68 43.10
C ASP A 107 -20.48 -31.01 43.98
N SER A 108 -21.12 -32.15 43.74
CA SER A 108 -22.18 -32.69 44.59
C SER A 108 -21.59 -33.74 45.52
N HIS A 109 -21.55 -33.35 46.80
CA HIS A 109 -21.10 -34.01 48.03
C HIS A 109 -21.28 -35.53 48.15
#